data_AF-A0A8T5SSM9-F1
#
_entry.id   AF-A0A8T5SSM9-F1
#
_cell.length_a   1.000
_cell.length_b   1.000
_cell.length_c   1.000
_cell.angle_alpha   90.00
_cell.angle_beta   90.00
_cell.angle_gamma   90.00
#
_symmetry.space_group_name_H-M   'P 1'
#
loop_
_entity.id
_entity.type
_entity.pdbx_description
1 polymer ?
#
loop_
_entity_poly.entity_id
_entity_poly.type
_entity_poly.pdbx_seq_one_letter_code
_entity_poly.pdbx_strand_id
1 'polypeptide(L)'
;MVKKSDRTIASALGGGESVSRLKKAMKGVMRKPDDVVGQMLNNLTSIQACKDAALTGDDDLRVLAVCRLGEFGAASFDALDISLNDESPLVRTVAAGMLAYTEDQEAIEILKPYLVDNNETVRDSIKFALGWLDEHASEKDHGTRIPDKWENPAEILLDSDVIPLKTSEDVEVVSTYTAVPDSLEFGITVENQSLEPMHEVSIKVLLFPTESLEPLDPLSQIIEKIEPGGIEALIFGFKVTDEVVEGEFVTSVQFIDSNGEDVAAISGNIFVRSLFEQVVPLDITPEEFLSLKSEMKEWNREHSLAVEAKELFDTVKALFQNWNLHIIQSDSTERENVFMGIVSGAAKGRIHEDKLAVTLTIVGRLNDDLSKLRIDVLSEDPEVLHTVASVLFETIQRELGVIEMEV
;
A
#
# COMPACT_ATOMS: atom_id res chain seq x y z
N MET A 1 55.55 -31.66 -34.06
CA MET A 1 56.01 -30.25 -34.00
C MET A 1 54.85 -29.35 -34.39
N VAL A 2 54.63 -28.29 -33.61
CA VAL A 2 53.75 -27.12 -33.84
C VAL A 2 52.25 -27.25 -33.53
N LYS A 3 51.94 -26.75 -32.32
CA LYS A 3 50.84 -25.87 -31.87
C LYS A 3 49.51 -25.81 -32.66
N LYS A 4 48.42 -25.99 -31.91
CA LYS A 4 47.23 -25.10 -31.96
C LYS A 4 46.72 -24.84 -30.54
N SER A 5 46.56 -23.56 -30.24
CA SER A 5 45.98 -22.98 -29.03
C SER A 5 44.45 -22.93 -29.13
N ASP A 6 43.86 -22.62 -27.96
CA ASP A 6 42.54 -22.04 -27.71
C ASP A 6 41.36 -22.99 -27.48
N ARG A 7 41.12 -23.23 -26.18
CA ARG A 7 39.79 -23.14 -25.54
C ARG A 7 39.94 -22.75 -24.06
N THR A 8 39.99 -21.44 -23.86
CA THR A 8 39.21 -20.64 -22.89
C THR A 8 38.95 -21.20 -21.49
N ILE A 9 39.62 -20.62 -20.49
CA ILE A 9 39.13 -19.91 -19.25
C ILE A 9 37.97 -20.54 -18.41
N ALA A 10 37.40 -21.68 -18.74
CA ALA A 10 36.33 -22.32 -17.95
C ALA A 10 36.83 -23.28 -16.86
N SER A 11 38.00 -22.99 -16.28
CA SER A 11 38.58 -23.75 -15.17
C SER A 11 38.77 -22.91 -13.90
N ALA A 12 38.00 -21.84 -13.70
CA ALA A 12 38.27 -20.90 -12.59
C ALA A 12 37.13 -20.65 -11.61
N LEU A 13 35.86 -20.99 -11.89
CA LEU A 13 34.77 -20.73 -10.93
C LEU A 13 33.80 -21.92 -10.86
N GLY A 14 33.82 -22.58 -9.71
CA GLY A 14 32.96 -23.71 -9.39
C GLY A 14 31.49 -23.30 -9.30
N GLY A 15 30.77 -23.47 -10.41
CA GLY A 15 29.32 -23.26 -10.48
C GLY A 15 28.46 -24.49 -10.18
N GLY A 16 29.05 -25.68 -10.01
CA GLY A 16 28.27 -26.92 -9.81
C GLY A 16 27.88 -27.21 -8.36
N GLU A 17 28.72 -26.81 -7.40
CA GLU A 17 28.53 -27.15 -5.99
C GLU A 17 27.58 -26.19 -5.27
N SER A 18 27.54 -24.91 -5.65
CA SER A 18 26.69 -23.88 -5.04
C SER A 18 25.22 -24.06 -5.41
N VAL A 19 24.92 -24.37 -6.67
CA VAL A 19 23.55 -24.68 -7.13
C VAL A 19 23.05 -25.99 -6.50
N SER A 20 23.93 -26.98 -6.37
CA SER A 20 23.60 -28.23 -5.67
C SER A 20 23.36 -28.00 -4.17
N ARG A 21 24.12 -27.12 -3.53
CA ARG A 21 23.93 -26.74 -2.12
C ARG A 21 22.67 -25.91 -1.90
N LEU A 22 22.33 -24.98 -2.79
CA LEU A 22 21.07 -24.23 -2.74
C LEU A 22 19.87 -25.15 -2.93
N LYS A 23 19.92 -26.02 -3.96
CA LYS A 23 18.87 -27.01 -4.23
C LYS A 23 18.75 -28.04 -3.10
N LYS A 24 19.85 -28.38 -2.42
CA LYS A 24 19.88 -29.27 -1.25
C LYS A 24 19.43 -28.58 0.04
N ALA A 25 19.72 -27.29 0.21
CA ALA A 25 19.23 -26.47 1.31
C ALA A 25 17.71 -26.26 1.19
N MET A 26 17.21 -25.90 0.00
CA MET A 26 15.76 -25.85 -0.29
C MET A 26 15.09 -27.20 -0.10
N LYS A 27 15.71 -28.30 -0.55
CA LYS A 27 15.16 -29.66 -0.33
C LYS A 27 15.20 -30.12 1.13
N GLY A 28 16.07 -29.53 1.95
CA GLY A 28 16.14 -29.74 3.40
C GLY A 28 15.05 -28.97 4.16
N VAL A 29 14.74 -27.74 3.71
CA VAL A 29 13.59 -26.96 4.17
C VAL A 29 12.27 -27.65 3.79
N MET A 30 12.22 -28.35 2.66
CA MET A 30 11.00 -28.97 2.12
C MET A 30 10.74 -30.45 2.54
N ARG A 31 11.45 -31.04 3.52
CA ARG A 31 11.12 -32.40 4.01
C ARG A 31 11.02 -32.50 5.55
N LYS A 32 9.77 -32.68 6.00
CA LYS A 32 9.25 -32.66 7.38
C LYS A 32 9.88 -33.65 8.37
N PRO A 33 9.96 -33.23 9.64
CA PRO A 33 9.34 -33.95 10.75
C PRO A 33 8.27 -33.05 11.40
N ASP A 34 7.04 -33.54 11.38
CA ASP A 34 5.80 -32.95 11.86
C ASP A 34 5.23 -31.78 11.04
N ASP A 35 3.98 -31.97 10.65
CA ASP A 35 3.24 -31.28 9.60
C ASP A 35 2.79 -29.88 10.02
N VAL A 36 3.62 -29.10 10.70
CA VAL A 36 3.25 -27.75 11.16
C VAL A 36 3.33 -26.77 10.00
N VAL A 37 4.46 -26.74 9.28
CA VAL A 37 4.61 -25.89 8.09
C VAL A 37 3.67 -26.33 6.97
N GLY A 38 3.43 -27.63 6.79
CA GLY A 38 2.46 -28.12 5.80
C GLY A 38 1.00 -27.82 6.16
N GLN A 39 0.64 -27.83 7.45
CA GLN A 39 -0.68 -27.39 7.93
C GLN A 39 -0.83 -25.86 7.87
N MET A 40 0.21 -25.10 8.19
CA MET A 40 0.23 -23.62 8.05
C MET A 40 0.16 -23.20 6.57
N LEU A 41 0.86 -23.91 5.68
CA LEU A 41 0.79 -23.73 4.22
C LEU A 41 -0.57 -24.10 3.62
N ASN A 42 -1.29 -25.04 4.23
CA ASN A 42 -2.66 -25.40 3.84
C ASN A 42 -3.69 -24.34 4.26
N ASN A 43 -3.34 -23.41 5.15
CA ASN A 43 -4.19 -22.28 5.51
C ASN A 43 -3.95 -21.05 4.60
N LEU A 44 -2.77 -20.94 4.00
CA LEU A 44 -2.40 -19.92 3.01
C LEU A 44 -2.66 -20.45 1.59
N THR A 45 -3.94 -20.53 1.21
CA THR A 45 -4.38 -21.05 -0.10
C THR A 45 -4.59 -19.96 -1.15
N SER A 46 -4.82 -18.72 -0.70
CA SER A 46 -5.05 -17.55 -1.55
C SER A 46 -3.79 -16.70 -1.65
N ILE A 47 -3.54 -16.14 -2.84
CA ILE A 47 -2.47 -15.16 -3.05
C ILE A 47 -2.63 -13.97 -2.11
N GLN A 48 -3.85 -13.48 -1.86
CA GLN A 48 -4.10 -12.35 -0.97
C GLN A 48 -3.72 -12.67 0.48
N ALA A 49 -4.11 -13.86 0.98
CA ALA A 49 -3.70 -14.31 2.31
C ALA A 49 -2.18 -14.42 2.43
N CYS A 50 -1.48 -14.79 1.36
CA CYS A 50 -0.01 -14.79 1.33
C CYS A 50 0.56 -13.37 1.30
N LYS A 51 -0.07 -12.42 0.60
CA LYS A 51 0.34 -10.99 0.62
C LYS A 51 0.21 -10.43 2.04
N ASP A 52 -0.92 -10.64 2.69
CA ASP A 52 -1.19 -10.14 4.03
C ASP A 52 -0.23 -10.79 5.05
N ALA A 53 -0.05 -12.11 4.98
CA ALA A 53 0.86 -12.84 5.87
C ALA A 53 2.35 -12.49 5.64
N ALA A 54 2.74 -12.14 4.41
CA ALA A 54 4.09 -11.66 4.10
C ALA A 54 4.37 -10.26 4.69
N LEU A 55 3.33 -9.50 5.06
CA LEU A 55 3.45 -8.17 5.65
C LEU A 55 3.27 -8.15 7.17
N THR A 56 2.43 -9.05 7.70
CA THR A 56 1.92 -8.96 9.09
C THR A 56 2.37 -10.09 10.01
N GLY A 57 3.00 -11.14 9.47
CA GLY A 57 3.46 -12.30 10.23
C GLY A 57 4.75 -12.06 11.02
N ASP A 58 5.08 -12.99 11.91
CA ASP A 58 6.46 -13.12 12.42
C ASP A 58 7.43 -13.54 11.30
N ASP A 59 8.74 -13.46 11.55
CA ASP A 59 9.76 -13.75 10.53
C ASP A 59 9.55 -15.12 9.84
N ASP A 60 9.16 -16.14 10.60
CA ASP A 60 8.92 -17.49 10.08
C ASP A 60 7.68 -17.54 9.18
N LEU A 61 6.58 -16.88 9.58
CA LEU A 61 5.36 -16.78 8.78
C LEU A 61 5.55 -15.91 7.53
N ARG A 62 6.29 -14.80 7.62
CA ARG A 62 6.60 -13.96 6.45
C ARG A 62 7.47 -14.71 5.45
N VAL A 63 8.52 -15.40 5.90
CA VAL A 63 9.33 -16.27 5.03
C VAL A 63 8.46 -17.30 4.31
N LEU A 64 7.55 -17.93 5.04
CA LEU A 64 6.66 -18.95 4.48
C LEU A 64 5.70 -18.38 3.44
N ALA A 65 5.12 -17.22 3.74
CA ALA A 65 4.22 -16.51 2.84
C ALA A 65 4.94 -16.05 1.56
N VAL A 66 6.16 -15.51 1.68
CA VAL A 66 7.01 -15.14 0.53
C VAL A 66 7.38 -16.35 -0.32
N CYS A 67 7.69 -17.49 0.29
CA CYS A 67 7.89 -18.74 -0.46
C CYS A 67 6.65 -19.12 -1.26
N ARG A 68 5.44 -18.91 -0.71
CA ARG A 68 4.19 -19.21 -1.42
C ARG A 68 3.86 -18.20 -2.51
N LEU A 69 4.16 -16.93 -2.28
CA LEU A 69 4.02 -15.87 -3.27
C LEU A 69 4.75 -16.26 -4.56
N GLY A 70 6.01 -16.67 -4.49
CA GLY A 70 6.75 -17.07 -5.71
C GLY A 70 6.22 -18.30 -6.44
N GLU A 71 5.35 -19.13 -5.84
CA GLU A 71 4.64 -20.20 -6.57
C GLU A 71 3.52 -19.65 -7.46
N PHE A 72 2.98 -18.47 -7.16
CA PHE A 72 2.00 -17.77 -7.99
C PHE A 72 2.61 -17.01 -9.18
N GLY A 73 3.95 -16.97 -9.29
CA GLY A 73 4.65 -16.35 -10.40
C GLY A 73 4.44 -14.84 -10.50
N ALA A 74 4.31 -14.32 -11.72
CA ALA A 74 4.19 -12.88 -12.01
C ALA A 74 3.07 -12.17 -11.22
N ALA A 75 1.97 -12.86 -10.91
CA ALA A 75 0.85 -12.30 -10.13
C ALA A 75 1.23 -11.88 -8.69
N SER A 76 2.41 -12.30 -8.22
CA SER A 76 2.93 -12.01 -6.88
C SER A 76 4.12 -11.04 -6.88
N PHE A 77 4.52 -10.54 -8.04
CA PHE A 77 5.74 -9.73 -8.18
C PHE A 77 5.70 -8.43 -7.37
N ASP A 78 4.53 -7.80 -7.27
CA ASP A 78 4.30 -6.66 -6.40
C ASP A 78 4.62 -6.99 -4.91
N ALA A 79 4.13 -8.12 -4.43
CA ALA A 79 4.33 -8.55 -3.06
C ALA A 79 5.76 -9.07 -2.79
N LEU A 80 6.39 -9.71 -3.78
CA LEU A 80 7.79 -10.10 -3.72
C LEU A 80 8.72 -8.89 -3.74
N ASP A 81 8.39 -7.87 -4.53
CA ASP A 81 9.11 -6.58 -4.56
C ASP A 81 9.01 -5.87 -3.20
N ILE A 82 7.81 -5.83 -2.59
CA ILE A 82 7.66 -5.31 -1.22
C ILE A 82 8.51 -6.13 -0.23
N SER A 83 8.54 -7.46 -0.38
CA SER A 83 9.31 -8.37 0.49
C SER A 83 10.83 -8.20 0.33
N LEU A 84 11.32 -7.64 -0.79
CA LEU A 84 12.72 -7.22 -0.95
C LEU A 84 13.09 -6.00 -0.10
N ASN A 85 12.12 -5.36 0.56
CA ASN A 85 12.33 -4.29 1.54
C ASN A 85 12.01 -4.72 2.98
N ASP A 86 11.75 -6.01 3.23
CA ASP A 86 11.44 -6.52 4.57
C ASP A 86 12.57 -6.22 5.57
N GLU A 87 12.25 -5.99 6.84
CA GLU A 87 13.25 -5.73 7.89
C GLU A 87 14.22 -6.91 8.06
N SER A 88 13.73 -8.14 7.90
CA SER A 88 14.48 -9.37 8.07
C SER A 88 15.32 -9.64 6.83
N PRO A 89 16.67 -9.68 6.95
CA PRO A 89 17.53 -10.04 5.83
C PRO A 89 17.24 -11.44 5.28
N LEU A 90 16.66 -12.32 6.11
CA LEU A 90 16.23 -13.64 5.69
C LEU A 90 15.05 -13.56 4.72
N VAL A 91 14.01 -12.78 5.04
CA VAL A 91 12.84 -12.58 4.17
C VAL A 91 13.27 -11.96 2.84
N ARG A 92 14.11 -10.92 2.86
CA ARG A 92 14.64 -10.30 1.63
C ARG A 92 15.44 -11.28 0.76
N THR A 93 16.28 -12.10 1.40
CA THR A 93 17.05 -13.15 0.72
C THR A 93 16.12 -14.15 0.03
N VAL A 94 15.06 -14.57 0.74
CA VAL A 94 14.06 -15.51 0.22
C VAL A 94 13.27 -14.88 -0.92
N ALA A 95 12.83 -13.63 -0.80
CA ALA A 95 12.13 -12.91 -1.88
C ALA A 95 12.98 -12.85 -3.16
N ALA A 96 14.27 -12.51 -3.03
CA ALA A 96 15.19 -12.52 -4.16
C ALA A 96 15.33 -13.91 -4.80
N GLY A 97 15.39 -14.96 -3.98
CA GLY A 97 15.41 -16.34 -4.44
C GLY A 97 14.13 -16.76 -5.15
N MET A 98 12.97 -16.32 -4.66
CA MET A 98 11.66 -16.64 -5.25
C MET A 98 11.43 -15.91 -6.58
N LEU A 99 11.89 -14.67 -6.70
CA LEU A 99 11.92 -13.95 -7.98
C LEU A 99 12.80 -14.69 -9.00
N ALA A 100 13.99 -15.17 -8.60
CA ALA A 100 14.83 -15.99 -9.48
C ALA A 100 14.19 -17.33 -9.87
N TYR A 101 13.48 -17.97 -8.93
CA TYR A 101 12.79 -19.24 -9.15
C TYR A 101 11.68 -19.15 -10.22
N THR A 102 11.13 -17.95 -10.42
CA THR A 102 10.10 -17.77 -11.44
C THR A 102 10.63 -17.92 -12.86
N GLU A 103 11.96 -17.82 -13.08
CA GLU A 103 12.60 -17.90 -14.40
C GLU A 103 11.95 -16.95 -15.42
N ASP A 104 11.57 -15.76 -14.95
CA ASP A 104 10.89 -14.72 -15.70
C ASP A 104 11.84 -13.53 -15.91
N GLN A 105 11.85 -12.99 -17.13
CA GLN A 105 12.68 -11.86 -17.50
C GLN A 105 12.30 -10.59 -16.71
N GLU A 106 11.02 -10.41 -16.34
CA GLU A 106 10.57 -9.22 -15.58
C GLU A 106 11.16 -9.17 -14.17
N ALA A 107 11.41 -10.34 -13.55
CA ALA A 107 12.07 -10.43 -12.25
C ALA A 107 13.47 -9.79 -12.25
N ILE A 108 14.13 -9.68 -13.42
CA ILE A 108 15.43 -9.00 -13.56
C ILE A 108 15.28 -7.51 -13.29
N GLU A 109 14.26 -6.86 -13.84
CA GLU A 109 14.03 -5.42 -13.63
C GLU A 109 13.64 -5.12 -12.18
N ILE A 110 12.87 -6.02 -11.55
CA ILE A 110 12.50 -5.92 -10.12
C ILE A 110 13.74 -6.03 -9.22
N LEU A 111 14.69 -6.92 -9.54
CA LEU A 111 15.85 -7.17 -8.67
C LEU A 111 16.96 -6.12 -8.79
N LYS A 112 17.08 -5.42 -9.92
CA LYS A 112 18.16 -4.46 -10.19
C LYS A 112 18.29 -3.36 -9.12
N PRO A 113 17.21 -2.69 -8.66
CA PRO A 113 17.30 -1.67 -7.61
C PRO A 113 17.91 -2.16 -6.31
N TYR A 114 17.81 -3.46 -6.00
CA TYR A 114 18.20 -4.02 -4.71
C TYR A 114 19.67 -4.47 -4.62
N LEU A 115 20.45 -4.31 -5.70
CA LEU A 115 21.89 -4.59 -5.69
C LEU A 115 22.68 -3.79 -4.64
N VAL A 116 22.09 -2.71 -4.12
CA VAL A 116 22.65 -1.82 -3.10
C VAL A 116 22.17 -2.12 -1.67
N ASP A 117 21.55 -3.27 -1.41
CA ASP A 117 21.09 -3.65 -0.06
C ASP A 117 22.21 -3.51 1.00
N ASN A 118 21.85 -3.11 2.22
CA ASN A 118 22.81 -2.89 3.30
C ASN A 118 23.44 -4.19 3.83
N ASN A 119 22.78 -5.34 3.67
CA ASN A 119 23.24 -6.66 4.11
C ASN A 119 24.02 -7.39 2.99
N GLU A 120 25.22 -7.86 3.31
CA GLU A 120 26.10 -8.56 2.35
C GLU A 120 25.48 -9.83 1.79
N THR A 121 24.85 -10.65 2.64
CA THR A 121 24.18 -11.89 2.23
C THR A 121 23.02 -11.61 1.26
N VAL A 122 22.26 -10.55 1.49
CA VAL A 122 21.16 -10.14 0.61
C VAL A 122 21.70 -9.65 -0.74
N ARG A 123 22.74 -8.81 -0.74
CA ARG A 123 23.41 -8.37 -1.99
C ARG A 123 23.94 -9.55 -2.80
N ASP A 124 24.55 -10.53 -2.15
CA ASP A 124 25.07 -11.73 -2.81
C ASP A 124 23.94 -12.59 -3.36
N SER A 125 22.82 -12.71 -2.63
CA SER A 125 21.62 -13.40 -3.10
C SER A 125 21.02 -12.74 -4.34
N ILE A 126 20.91 -11.40 -4.35
CA ILE A 126 20.38 -10.64 -5.49
C ILE A 126 21.29 -10.76 -6.71
N LYS A 127 22.61 -10.66 -6.53
CA LYS A 127 23.58 -10.89 -7.63
C LYS A 127 23.47 -12.30 -8.19
N PHE A 128 23.32 -13.29 -7.32
CA PHE A 128 23.13 -14.67 -7.73
C PHE A 128 21.81 -14.85 -8.50
N ALA A 129 20.71 -14.27 -7.99
CA ALA A 129 19.39 -14.29 -8.61
C ALA A 129 19.41 -13.67 -10.01
N LEU A 130 20.01 -12.48 -10.16
CA LEU A 130 20.18 -11.80 -11.45
C LEU A 130 21.02 -12.64 -12.42
N GLY A 131 22.15 -13.18 -11.97
CA GLY A 131 22.99 -14.04 -12.82
C GLY A 131 22.30 -15.34 -13.24
N TRP A 132 21.45 -15.91 -12.38
CA TRP A 132 20.63 -17.08 -12.71
C TRP A 132 19.60 -16.74 -13.78
N LEU A 133 18.89 -15.62 -13.61
CA LEU A 133 17.88 -15.14 -14.56
C LEU A 133 18.49 -14.76 -15.91
N ASP A 134 19.67 -14.13 -15.96
CA ASP A 134 20.37 -13.85 -17.22
C ASP A 134 20.66 -15.11 -18.06
N GLU A 135 20.84 -16.27 -17.39
CA GLU A 135 21.11 -17.55 -18.05
C GLU A 135 19.86 -18.39 -18.36
N HIS A 136 18.82 -18.28 -17.53
CA HIS A 136 17.69 -19.22 -17.51
C HIS A 136 16.32 -18.58 -17.73
N ALA A 137 16.20 -17.25 -17.57
CA ALA A 137 14.94 -16.58 -17.77
C ALA A 137 14.52 -16.62 -19.24
N SER A 138 13.22 -16.73 -19.45
CA SER A 138 12.61 -16.59 -20.75
C SER A 138 11.64 -15.42 -20.71
N GLU A 139 11.54 -14.68 -21.80
CA GLU A 139 10.38 -13.80 -22.01
C GLU A 139 9.12 -14.66 -21.93
N LYS A 140 8.38 -14.46 -20.85
CA LYS A 140 7.07 -15.04 -20.66
C LYS A 140 6.09 -13.90 -20.94
N ASP A 141 5.15 -14.17 -21.84
CA ASP A 141 4.09 -13.22 -22.12
C ASP A 141 3.18 -13.14 -20.90
N HIS A 142 3.43 -12.13 -20.08
CA HIS A 142 2.64 -11.79 -18.90
C HIS A 142 1.60 -10.72 -19.23
N GLY A 143 1.42 -10.41 -20.52
CA GLY A 143 1.06 -9.07 -20.93
C GLY A 143 2.21 -8.11 -20.60
N THR A 144 2.33 -7.00 -21.33
CA THR A 144 2.98 -5.83 -20.75
C THR A 144 2.30 -5.53 -19.42
N ARG A 145 3.03 -5.26 -18.33
CA ARG A 145 2.47 -4.47 -17.22
C ARG A 145 2.21 -3.06 -17.72
N ILE A 146 1.09 -2.91 -18.42
CA ILE A 146 0.36 -1.67 -18.58
C ILE A 146 -0.25 -1.44 -17.19
N PRO A 147 -0.17 -0.24 -16.58
CA PRO A 147 -1.14 0.11 -15.55
C PRO A 147 -2.52 -0.10 -16.20
N ASP A 148 -3.32 -1.06 -15.72
CA ASP A 148 -4.57 -1.39 -16.41
C ASP A 148 -5.43 -0.13 -16.51
N LYS A 149 -5.61 0.37 -17.74
CA LYS A 149 -6.90 0.95 -18.12
C LYS A 149 -7.83 -0.27 -18.18
N TRP A 150 -8.86 -0.30 -17.34
CA TRP A 150 -9.84 -1.38 -17.27
C TRP A 150 -10.30 -1.77 -18.67
N GLU A 151 -10.00 -3.01 -19.10
CA GLU A 151 -10.70 -3.60 -20.24
C GLU A 151 -11.38 -4.92 -19.88
N ASN A 152 -12.70 -4.74 -19.79
CA ASN A 152 -13.77 -5.63 -20.22
C ASN A 152 -14.09 -6.89 -19.36
N PRO A 153 -15.13 -6.81 -18.50
CA PRO A 153 -15.71 -7.93 -17.76
C PRO A 153 -16.29 -9.08 -18.61
N ALA A 154 -16.30 -8.98 -19.94
CA ALA A 154 -16.98 -9.93 -20.82
C ALA A 154 -16.38 -11.35 -20.86
N GLU A 155 -15.14 -11.59 -20.43
CA GLU A 155 -14.57 -12.95 -20.41
C GLU A 155 -14.82 -13.74 -19.12
N ILE A 156 -15.31 -13.07 -18.06
CA ILE A 156 -15.67 -13.73 -16.79
C ILE A 156 -17.12 -14.27 -16.83
N LEU A 157 -17.90 -13.88 -17.84
CA LEU A 157 -19.35 -14.16 -17.94
C LEU A 157 -19.72 -15.43 -18.74
N LEU A 158 -18.82 -16.38 -18.92
CA LEU A 158 -19.14 -17.63 -19.64
C LEU A 158 -20.03 -18.62 -18.85
N ASP A 159 -20.75 -18.19 -17.82
CA ASP A 159 -21.79 -19.00 -17.17
C ASP A 159 -23.09 -18.25 -16.81
N SER A 160 -23.35 -17.07 -17.39
CA SER A 160 -24.69 -16.47 -17.30
C SER A 160 -25.04 -15.66 -18.55
N ASP A 161 -26.21 -15.94 -19.12
CA ASP A 161 -26.82 -15.23 -20.26
C ASP A 161 -27.18 -13.77 -19.90
N VAL A 162 -26.20 -12.92 -19.58
CA VAL A 162 -26.38 -11.48 -19.38
C VAL A 162 -25.58 -10.76 -20.47
N ILE A 163 -26.29 -10.09 -21.36
CA ILE A 163 -25.70 -9.27 -22.44
C ILE A 163 -24.83 -8.19 -21.78
N PRO A 164 -23.56 -8.01 -22.19
CA PRO A 164 -22.72 -6.96 -21.62
C PRO A 164 -23.32 -5.59 -21.91
N LEU A 165 -23.50 -4.78 -20.86
CA LEU A 165 -23.93 -3.39 -20.99
C LEU A 165 -22.87 -2.60 -21.79
N LYS A 166 -23.34 -1.76 -22.70
CA LYS A 166 -22.51 -0.83 -23.46
C LYS A 166 -21.88 0.18 -22.50
N THR A 167 -20.59 0.44 -22.61
CA THR A 167 -19.90 1.47 -21.81
C THR A 167 -19.74 2.76 -22.63
N SER A 168 -19.94 3.92 -22.00
CA SER A 168 -19.73 5.23 -22.64
C SER A 168 -18.47 5.91 -22.10
N GLU A 169 -17.59 6.37 -22.99
CA GLU A 169 -16.47 7.27 -22.64
C GLU A 169 -16.88 8.75 -22.65
N ASP A 170 -18.07 9.09 -23.16
CA ASP A 170 -18.57 10.48 -23.29
C ASP A 170 -19.32 10.96 -22.04
N VAL A 171 -19.23 10.22 -20.93
CA VAL A 171 -19.83 10.59 -19.64
C VAL A 171 -18.74 10.58 -18.60
N GLU A 172 -18.44 11.75 -18.04
CA GLU A 172 -17.42 11.90 -17.02
C GLU A 172 -18.06 11.76 -15.64
N VAL A 173 -17.48 10.90 -14.81
CA VAL A 173 -17.91 10.68 -13.42
C VAL A 173 -16.75 10.98 -12.49
N VAL A 174 -16.92 12.00 -11.66
CA VAL A 174 -15.93 12.41 -10.65
C VAL A 174 -16.47 12.11 -9.27
N SER A 175 -15.70 11.37 -8.48
CA SER A 175 -16.04 11.02 -7.10
C SER A 175 -15.16 11.82 -6.15
N THR A 176 -15.74 12.32 -5.06
CA THR A 176 -15.07 13.13 -4.04
C THR A 176 -15.58 12.71 -2.67
N TYR A 177 -14.86 13.02 -1.61
CA TYR A 177 -15.38 12.86 -0.26
C TYR A 177 -14.96 14.03 0.62
N THR A 178 -15.77 14.28 1.65
CA THR A 178 -15.46 15.24 2.71
C THR A 178 -15.73 14.56 4.04
N ALA A 179 -14.69 14.44 4.87
CA ALA A 179 -14.82 13.97 6.23
C ALA A 179 -15.07 15.16 7.16
N VAL A 180 -16.02 15.01 8.07
CA VAL A 180 -16.30 15.95 9.16
C VAL A 180 -16.44 15.15 10.46
N PRO A 181 -16.47 15.80 11.63
CA PRO A 181 -16.71 15.06 12.87
C PRO A 181 -18.03 14.26 12.80
N ASP A 182 -17.97 12.99 13.19
CA ASP A 182 -19.09 12.04 13.28
C ASP A 182 -19.78 11.67 11.94
N SER A 183 -19.34 12.22 10.81
CA SER A 183 -19.93 11.92 9.49
C SER A 183 -18.96 12.08 8.33
N LEU A 184 -19.24 11.37 7.24
CA LEU A 184 -18.52 11.43 5.98
C LEU A 184 -19.51 11.63 4.85
N GLU A 185 -19.27 12.65 4.02
CA GLU A 185 -20.07 12.95 2.84
C GLU A 185 -19.32 12.46 1.60
N PHE A 186 -19.92 11.51 0.89
CA PHE A 186 -19.39 10.99 -0.37
C PHE A 186 -20.14 11.61 -1.54
N GLY A 187 -19.44 12.41 -2.35
CA GLY A 187 -20.00 13.16 -3.47
C GLY A 187 -19.67 12.51 -4.81
N ILE A 188 -20.67 12.35 -5.67
CA ILE A 188 -20.49 11.93 -7.07
C ILE A 188 -21.03 13.00 -7.98
N THR A 189 -20.21 13.45 -8.93
CA THR A 189 -20.60 14.36 -10.00
C THR A 189 -20.61 13.63 -11.32
N VAL A 190 -21.70 13.75 -12.07
CA VAL A 190 -21.85 13.17 -13.41
C VAL A 190 -22.02 14.30 -14.41
N GLU A 191 -21.13 14.35 -15.39
CA GLU A 191 -21.20 15.29 -16.52
C GLU A 191 -21.50 14.52 -17.81
N ASN A 192 -22.54 14.97 -18.52
CA ASN A 192 -22.88 14.45 -19.83
C ASN A 192 -22.08 15.20 -20.91
N GLN A 193 -20.97 14.64 -21.39
CA GLN A 193 -20.18 15.21 -22.49
C GLN A 193 -20.63 14.72 -23.87
N SER A 194 -21.65 13.87 -23.92
CA SER A 194 -22.22 13.37 -25.16
C SER A 194 -23.11 14.42 -25.85
N LEU A 195 -23.42 14.18 -27.13
CA LEU A 195 -24.32 15.03 -27.91
C LEU A 195 -25.82 14.69 -27.68
N GLU A 196 -26.12 13.69 -26.85
CA GLU A 196 -27.45 13.16 -26.64
C GLU A 196 -27.87 13.27 -25.16
N PRO A 197 -29.16 13.45 -24.85
CA PRO A 197 -29.62 13.43 -23.47
C PRO A 197 -29.49 12.03 -22.86
N MET A 198 -29.11 11.99 -21.59
CA MET A 198 -29.14 10.78 -20.77
C MET A 198 -30.45 10.75 -19.97
N HIS A 199 -31.09 9.59 -19.90
CA HIS A 199 -32.33 9.38 -19.17
C HIS A 199 -32.14 8.37 -18.04
N GLU A 200 -32.89 8.51 -16.95
CA GLU A 200 -32.92 7.55 -15.83
C GLU A 200 -31.51 7.16 -15.34
N VAL A 201 -30.69 8.17 -15.04
CA VAL A 201 -29.32 7.98 -14.59
C VAL A 201 -29.34 7.42 -13.16
N SER A 202 -29.13 6.11 -13.03
CA SER A 202 -29.06 5.39 -11.77
C SER A 202 -27.62 5.38 -11.23
N ILE A 203 -27.46 5.94 -10.04
CA ILE A 203 -26.18 6.01 -9.33
C ILE A 203 -26.29 5.12 -8.09
N LYS A 204 -25.36 4.19 -7.92
CA LYS A 204 -25.33 3.23 -6.82
C LYS A 204 -23.95 3.17 -6.18
N VAL A 205 -23.89 3.21 -4.85
CA VAL A 205 -22.70 2.84 -4.08
C VAL A 205 -22.77 1.33 -3.86
N LEU A 206 -21.82 0.60 -4.44
CA LEU A 206 -21.75 -0.87 -4.39
C LEU A 206 -20.93 -1.36 -3.19
N LEU A 207 -19.82 -0.69 -2.92
CA LEU A 207 -18.91 -1.01 -1.81
C LEU A 207 -18.52 0.28 -1.09
N PHE A 208 -18.38 0.18 0.22
CA PHE A 208 -17.85 1.21 1.10
C PHE A 208 -17.27 0.53 2.36
N PRO A 209 -16.45 1.24 3.16
CA PRO A 209 -15.90 0.73 4.42
C PRO A 209 -16.96 0.46 5.50
N THR A 210 -17.61 -0.72 5.47
CA THR A 210 -18.71 -1.06 6.39
C THR A 210 -18.31 -1.23 7.85
N GLU A 211 -17.02 -1.39 8.13
CA GLU A 211 -16.50 -1.53 9.50
C GLU A 211 -16.50 -0.19 10.24
N SER A 212 -16.30 0.92 9.51
CA SER A 212 -16.15 2.26 10.07
C SER A 212 -17.26 3.24 9.66
N LEU A 213 -18.16 2.84 8.75
CA LEU A 213 -19.23 3.69 8.22
C LEU A 213 -20.60 3.00 8.20
N GLU A 214 -21.63 3.76 8.57
CA GLU A 214 -23.04 3.41 8.43
C GLU A 214 -23.74 4.38 7.47
N PRO A 215 -24.44 3.90 6.42
CA PRO A 215 -25.14 4.80 5.49
C PRO A 215 -26.31 5.51 6.17
N LEU A 216 -26.38 6.84 6.01
CA LEU A 216 -27.51 7.66 6.44
C LEU A 216 -28.58 7.79 5.36
N ASP A 217 -28.15 7.74 4.10
CA ASP A 217 -28.98 7.85 2.92
C ASP A 217 -29.08 6.52 2.15
N PRO A 218 -30.09 6.34 1.29
CA PRO A 218 -30.14 5.22 0.36
C PRO A 218 -28.88 5.21 -0.53
N LEU A 219 -28.23 4.05 -0.62
CA LEU A 219 -27.06 3.82 -1.48
C LEU A 219 -27.38 3.79 -2.98
N SER A 220 -28.62 4.12 -3.37
CA SER A 220 -29.06 4.18 -4.75
C SER A 220 -29.97 5.38 -4.95
N GLN A 221 -29.65 6.16 -5.96
CA GLN A 221 -30.42 7.33 -6.37
C GLN A 221 -30.57 7.35 -7.89
N ILE A 222 -31.61 8.03 -8.38
CA ILE A 222 -31.91 8.12 -9.81
C ILE A 222 -32.12 9.59 -10.16
N ILE A 223 -31.46 10.04 -11.21
CA ILE A 223 -31.67 11.34 -11.82
C ILE A 223 -32.47 11.12 -13.10
N GLU A 224 -33.61 11.80 -13.23
CA GLU A 224 -34.54 11.55 -14.35
C GLU A 224 -33.91 11.82 -15.72
N LYS A 225 -33.12 12.89 -15.83
CA LYS A 225 -32.52 13.31 -17.09
C LYS A 225 -31.31 14.22 -16.88
N ILE A 226 -30.27 14.05 -17.70
CA ILE A 226 -29.14 14.98 -17.82
C ILE A 226 -29.00 15.39 -19.30
N GLU A 227 -29.18 16.68 -19.58
CA GLU A 227 -29.04 17.23 -20.94
C GLU A 227 -27.57 17.24 -21.40
N PRO A 228 -27.29 17.31 -22.71
CA PRO A 228 -25.93 17.48 -23.24
C PRO A 228 -25.21 18.69 -22.62
N GLY A 229 -24.01 18.47 -22.09
CA GLY A 229 -23.21 19.45 -21.34
C GLY A 229 -23.75 19.77 -19.93
N GLY A 230 -24.74 19.01 -19.45
CA GLY A 230 -25.30 19.12 -18.11
C GLY A 230 -24.43 18.42 -17.07
N ILE A 231 -24.41 18.98 -15.86
CA ILE A 231 -23.67 18.46 -14.70
C ILE A 231 -24.67 18.29 -13.56
N GLU A 232 -24.71 17.10 -12.98
CA GLU A 232 -25.51 16.80 -11.80
C GLU A 232 -24.61 16.21 -10.71
N ALA A 233 -24.87 16.57 -9.45
CA ALA A 233 -24.08 16.12 -8.31
C ALA A 233 -24.99 15.52 -7.23
N LEU A 234 -24.60 14.35 -6.72
CA LEU A 234 -25.26 13.67 -5.61
C LEU A 234 -24.31 13.53 -4.44
N ILE A 235 -24.87 13.55 -3.23
CA ILE A 235 -24.14 13.34 -1.99
C ILE A 235 -24.80 12.18 -1.26
N PHE A 236 -23.98 11.24 -0.78
CA PHE A 236 -24.35 10.14 0.09
C PHE A 236 -23.75 10.39 1.46
N GLY A 237 -24.61 10.57 2.47
CA GLY A 237 -24.18 10.73 3.85
C GLY A 237 -23.87 9.39 4.51
N PHE A 238 -22.76 9.35 5.24
CA PHE A 238 -22.37 8.24 6.10
C PHE A 238 -22.13 8.75 7.51
N LYS A 239 -22.61 7.99 8.49
CA LYS A 239 -22.24 8.18 9.89
C LYS A 239 -20.97 7.42 10.16
N VAL A 240 -20.03 8.06 10.83
CA VAL A 240 -18.77 7.43 11.23
C VAL A 240 -19.00 6.64 12.53
N THR A 241 -18.58 5.37 12.54
CA THR A 241 -18.71 4.47 13.70
C THR A 241 -17.39 4.16 14.37
N ASP A 242 -16.27 4.51 13.74
CA ASP A 242 -14.93 4.25 14.23
C ASP A 242 -14.03 5.48 14.00
N GLU A 243 -13.08 5.74 14.90
CA GLU A 243 -12.10 6.82 14.75
C GLU A 243 -11.31 6.73 13.45
N VAL A 244 -11.03 5.50 12.99
CA VAL A 244 -10.31 5.25 11.75
C VAL A 244 -11.27 4.84 10.66
N VAL A 245 -11.37 5.69 9.63
CA VAL A 245 -12.08 5.36 8.39
C VAL A 245 -11.03 5.13 7.30
N GLU A 246 -10.93 3.89 6.83
CA GLU A 246 -10.04 3.49 5.74
C GLU A 246 -10.72 2.49 4.81
N GLY A 247 -10.67 2.74 3.50
CA GLY A 247 -11.04 1.75 2.48
C GLY A 247 -11.63 2.38 1.22
N GLU A 248 -12.15 1.55 0.33
CA GLU A 248 -12.60 1.98 -1.00
C GLU A 248 -14.10 2.18 -1.10
N PHE A 249 -14.48 3.24 -1.81
CA PHE A 249 -15.81 3.40 -2.38
C PHE A 249 -15.81 2.92 -3.83
N VAL A 250 -16.69 1.97 -4.12
CA VAL A 250 -16.94 1.49 -5.48
C VAL A 250 -18.36 1.87 -5.86
N THR A 251 -18.52 2.56 -6.98
CA THR A 251 -19.81 3.03 -7.45
C THR A 251 -20.13 2.53 -8.84
N SER A 252 -21.42 2.57 -9.19
CA SER A 252 -21.91 2.28 -10.53
C SER A 252 -22.84 3.38 -10.98
N VAL A 253 -22.58 3.89 -12.18
CA VAL A 253 -23.44 4.86 -12.87
C VAL A 253 -23.97 4.21 -14.14
N GLN A 254 -25.29 4.10 -14.23
CA GLN A 254 -26.00 3.51 -15.38
C GLN A 254 -27.04 4.50 -15.87
N PHE A 255 -27.33 4.53 -17.17
CA PHE A 255 -28.32 5.42 -17.75
C PHE A 255 -28.89 4.82 -19.04
N ILE A 256 -30.02 5.36 -19.49
CA ILE A 256 -30.67 5.01 -20.75
C ILE A 256 -30.29 6.06 -21.80
N ASP A 257 -29.73 5.61 -22.92
CA ASP A 257 -29.39 6.48 -24.06
C ASP A 257 -30.61 6.86 -24.90
N SER A 258 -30.43 7.71 -25.92
CA SER A 258 -31.54 8.13 -26.80
C SER A 258 -32.09 7.00 -27.68
N ASN A 259 -31.39 5.86 -27.78
CA ASN A 259 -31.85 4.66 -28.47
C ASN A 259 -32.65 3.73 -27.54
N GLY A 260 -32.74 4.06 -26.25
CA GLY A 260 -33.38 3.23 -25.24
C GLY A 260 -32.53 2.05 -24.78
N GLU A 261 -31.21 2.10 -25.00
CA GLU A 261 -30.27 1.09 -24.53
C GLU A 261 -29.76 1.45 -23.13
N ASP A 262 -29.62 0.44 -22.26
CA ASP A 262 -28.93 0.61 -20.98
C ASP A 262 -27.43 0.72 -21.22
N VAL A 263 -26.84 1.81 -20.71
CA VAL A 263 -25.42 2.15 -20.85
C VAL A 263 -24.82 2.37 -19.47
N ALA A 264 -23.60 1.90 -19.26
CA ALA A 264 -22.82 2.16 -18.06
C ALA A 264 -21.82 3.29 -18.33
N ALA A 265 -21.73 4.26 -17.41
CA ALA A 265 -20.65 5.24 -17.40
C ALA A 265 -19.49 4.69 -16.56
N ILE A 266 -18.27 5.03 -16.96
CA ILE A 266 -17.07 4.63 -16.22
C ILE A 266 -16.98 5.51 -14.97
N SER A 267 -17.15 4.91 -13.80
CA SER A 267 -16.95 5.54 -12.50
C SER A 267 -15.74 4.92 -11.81
N GLY A 268 -14.73 5.74 -11.50
CA GLY A 268 -13.55 5.30 -10.77
C GLY A 268 -13.87 4.93 -9.32
N ASN A 269 -12.98 4.16 -8.70
CA ASN A 269 -12.99 3.95 -7.26
C ASN A 269 -12.31 5.13 -6.58
N ILE A 270 -12.73 5.47 -5.37
CA ILE A 270 -11.98 6.39 -4.51
C ILE A 270 -11.58 5.68 -3.24
N PHE A 271 -10.31 5.85 -2.85
CA PHE A 271 -9.81 5.38 -1.56
C PHE A 271 -10.00 6.50 -0.53
N VAL A 272 -10.75 6.23 0.54
CA VAL A 272 -10.97 7.19 1.61
C VAL A 272 -10.07 6.86 2.79
N ARG A 273 -9.45 7.91 3.34
CA ARG A 273 -8.78 7.89 4.65
C ARG A 273 -9.24 9.08 5.46
N SER A 274 -9.68 8.85 6.69
CA SER A 274 -10.05 9.88 7.66
C SER A 274 -9.70 9.41 9.06
N LEU A 275 -9.04 10.28 9.82
CA LEU A 275 -8.59 10.02 11.20
C LEU A 275 -8.63 11.32 12.00
N PHE A 276 -7.96 12.37 11.50
CA PHE A 276 -7.73 13.59 12.26
C PHE A 276 -9.03 14.34 12.57
N GLU A 277 -10.05 14.19 11.73
CA GLU A 277 -11.40 14.73 11.92
C GLU A 277 -12.11 14.06 13.11
N GLN A 278 -11.79 12.79 13.38
CA GLN A 278 -12.42 11.96 14.41
C GLN A 278 -11.69 11.99 15.75
N VAL A 279 -10.62 12.78 15.87
CA VAL A 279 -9.89 12.96 17.13
C VAL A 279 -9.95 14.41 17.62
N VAL A 280 -9.78 14.60 18.93
CA VAL A 280 -9.67 15.91 19.58
C VAL A 280 -8.34 16.04 20.32
N PRO A 281 -7.77 17.26 20.42
CA PRO A 281 -6.55 17.49 21.18
C PRO A 281 -6.73 17.07 22.64
N LEU A 282 -5.81 16.26 23.14
CA LEU A 282 -5.80 15.79 24.53
C LEU A 282 -4.75 16.59 25.32
N ASP A 283 -5.20 17.53 26.15
CA ASP A 283 -4.33 18.34 27.01
C ASP A 283 -3.76 17.48 28.14
N ILE A 284 -2.50 17.07 27.99
CA ILE A 284 -1.76 16.27 28.96
C ILE A 284 -0.38 16.84 29.21
N THR A 285 0.08 16.70 30.45
CA THR A 285 1.43 17.08 30.85
C THR A 285 2.47 16.05 30.39
N PRO A 286 3.75 16.44 30.26
CA PRO A 286 4.83 15.49 29.96
C PRO A 286 4.95 14.33 30.96
N GLU A 287 4.60 14.54 32.23
CA GLU A 287 4.60 13.50 33.27
C GLU A 287 3.48 12.46 33.04
N GLU A 288 2.29 12.93 32.65
CA GLU A 288 1.16 12.07 32.29
C GLU A 288 1.46 11.30 30.99
N PHE A 289 2.07 11.95 30.00
CA PHE A 289 2.51 11.30 28.76
C PHE A 289 3.47 10.13 29.01
N LEU A 290 4.43 10.29 29.92
CA LEU A 290 5.34 9.21 30.31
C LEU A 290 4.60 8.03 30.96
N SER A 291 3.54 8.32 31.71
CA SER A 291 2.72 7.29 32.34
C SER A 291 1.90 6.52 31.29
N LEU A 292 1.33 7.23 30.31
CA LEU A 292 0.56 6.63 29.20
C LEU A 292 1.41 5.66 28.35
N LYS A 293 2.70 5.98 28.15
CA LYS A 293 3.62 5.07 27.44
C LYS A 293 3.73 3.67 28.04
N SER A 294 3.46 3.53 29.34
CA SER A 294 3.54 2.22 30.01
C SER A 294 2.27 1.38 29.90
N GLU A 295 1.15 2.00 29.52
CA GLU A 295 -0.18 1.37 29.49
C GLU A 295 -0.63 1.05 28.05
N MET A 296 -0.16 1.83 27.08
CA MET A 296 -0.55 1.72 25.66
C MET A 296 0.27 0.70 24.88
N LYS A 297 -0.30 0.24 23.77
CA LYS A 297 0.45 -0.49 22.74
C LYS A 297 1.20 0.51 21.88
N GLU A 298 2.40 0.12 21.44
CA GLU A 298 3.30 0.96 20.67
C GLU A 298 3.58 0.31 19.32
N TRP A 299 3.55 1.13 18.29
CA TRP A 299 4.15 0.85 16.99
C TRP A 299 5.25 1.86 16.73
N ASN A 300 6.41 1.41 16.25
CA ASN A 300 7.47 2.30 15.84
C ASN A 300 8.18 1.82 14.58
N ARG A 301 8.61 2.78 13.74
CA ARG A 301 9.41 2.52 12.54
C ARG A 301 10.26 3.71 12.16
N GLU A 302 11.44 3.44 11.60
CA GLU A 302 12.32 4.45 11.01
C GLU A 302 12.17 4.45 9.48
N HIS A 303 12.05 5.64 8.91
CA HIS A 303 11.93 5.91 7.49
C HIS A 303 13.07 6.84 7.07
N SER A 304 13.66 6.60 5.90
CA SER A 304 14.65 7.51 5.31
C SER A 304 13.97 8.35 4.24
N LEU A 305 14.14 9.66 4.31
CA LEU A 305 13.52 10.64 3.41
C LEU A 305 14.62 11.49 2.76
N ALA A 306 14.53 11.68 1.45
CA ALA A 306 15.45 12.51 0.68
C ALA A 306 15.11 14.01 0.81
N VAL A 307 15.06 14.50 2.05
CA VAL A 307 14.73 15.89 2.42
C VAL A 307 15.65 16.34 3.56
N GLU A 308 16.00 17.63 3.60
CA GLU A 308 16.78 18.22 4.69
C GLU A 308 16.03 18.05 6.04
N ALA A 309 16.74 17.63 7.09
CA ALA A 309 16.12 17.35 8.39
C ALA A 309 15.41 18.56 9.02
N LYS A 310 15.88 19.78 8.74
CA LYS A 310 15.27 21.01 9.24
C LYS A 310 13.95 21.32 8.54
N GLU A 311 13.93 21.18 7.21
CA GLU A 311 12.72 21.34 6.41
C GLU A 311 11.66 20.32 6.83
N LEU A 312 12.05 19.05 6.96
CA LEU A 312 11.17 18.00 7.47
C LEU A 312 10.59 18.33 8.86
N PHE A 313 11.41 18.88 9.76
CA PHE A 313 10.95 19.27 11.09
C PHE A 313 9.93 20.42 11.07
N ASP A 314 10.18 21.44 10.25
CA ASP A 314 9.25 22.56 10.11
C ASP A 314 7.92 22.11 9.50
N THR A 315 7.95 21.21 8.51
CA THR A 315 6.75 20.60 7.90
C THR A 315 5.97 19.77 8.91
N VAL A 316 6.63 18.85 9.62
CA VAL A 316 6.00 18.03 10.66
C VAL A 316 5.37 18.90 11.75
N LYS A 317 6.08 19.95 12.19
CA LYS A 317 5.57 20.87 13.22
C LYS A 317 4.30 21.59 12.75
N ALA A 318 4.20 21.96 11.47
CA ALA A 318 2.99 22.54 10.90
C ALA A 318 1.85 21.52 10.83
N LEU A 319 2.13 20.29 10.37
CA LEU A 319 1.14 19.21 10.27
C LEU A 319 0.52 18.85 11.62
N PHE A 320 1.30 18.84 12.71
CA PHE A 320 0.79 18.59 14.05
C PHE A 320 -0.31 19.59 14.49
N GLN A 321 -0.30 20.81 13.97
CA GLN A 321 -1.36 21.79 14.25
C GLN A 321 -2.66 21.44 13.53
N ASN A 322 -2.58 20.80 12.36
CA ASN A 322 -3.73 20.39 11.56
C ASN A 322 -4.31 19.04 12.01
N TRP A 323 -3.48 18.19 12.62
CA TRP A 323 -3.84 16.83 13.05
C TRP A 323 -4.69 16.75 14.34
N ASN A 324 -5.19 17.87 14.86
CA ASN A 324 -5.91 17.91 16.12
C ASN A 324 -5.14 17.25 17.29
N LEU A 325 -3.81 17.30 17.25
CA LEU A 325 -2.93 16.81 18.32
C LEU A 325 -2.55 17.97 19.24
N HIS A 326 -2.71 17.79 20.55
CA HIS A 326 -2.13 18.72 21.52
C HIS A 326 -0.61 18.54 21.55
N ILE A 327 0.15 19.58 21.19
CA ILE A 327 1.62 19.50 21.17
C ILE A 327 2.15 19.51 22.61
N ILE A 328 2.76 18.40 23.01
CA ILE A 328 3.39 18.21 24.33
C ILE A 328 4.85 18.67 24.29
N GLN A 329 5.54 18.37 23.19
CA GLN A 329 6.95 18.70 22.99
C GLN A 329 7.20 19.08 21.52
N SER A 330 8.01 20.11 21.28
CA SER A 330 8.43 20.51 19.92
C SER A 330 9.82 21.16 19.94
N ASP A 331 10.82 20.36 20.32
CA ASP A 331 12.20 20.82 20.49
C ASP A 331 13.08 20.38 19.32
N SER A 332 14.03 21.22 18.94
CA SER A 332 15.12 20.85 18.05
C SER A 332 16.47 21.22 18.63
N THR A 333 17.50 20.49 18.25
CA THR A 333 18.88 20.69 18.70
C THR A 333 19.84 20.39 17.57
N GLU A 334 20.84 21.27 17.42
CA GLU A 334 21.94 21.10 16.49
C GLU A 334 23.23 20.82 17.28
N ARG A 335 23.85 19.67 17.08
CA ARG A 335 25.13 19.29 17.72
C ARG A 335 26.00 18.54 16.74
N GLU A 336 27.30 18.87 16.73
CA GLU A 336 28.33 18.10 16.01
C GLU A 336 27.97 17.74 14.55
N ASN A 337 27.43 18.72 13.81
CA ASN A 337 26.99 18.56 12.42
C ASN A 337 25.75 17.67 12.20
N VAL A 338 24.98 17.42 13.25
CA VAL A 338 23.73 16.66 13.23
C VAL A 338 22.58 17.54 13.74
N PHE A 339 21.48 17.54 13.01
CA PHE A 339 20.20 18.09 13.43
C PHE A 339 19.36 16.97 14.04
N MET A 340 18.77 17.24 15.21
CA MET A 340 17.81 16.37 15.88
C MET A 340 16.57 17.18 16.25
N GLY A 341 15.40 16.73 15.81
CA GLY A 341 14.11 17.33 16.15
C GLY A 341 13.18 16.29 16.74
N ILE A 342 12.37 16.68 17.72
CA ILE A 342 11.33 15.84 18.31
C ILE A 342 10.05 16.64 18.36
N VAL A 343 8.97 16.09 17.80
CA VAL A 343 7.61 16.62 17.92
C VAL A 343 6.73 15.53 18.49
N SER A 344 6.14 15.79 19.66
CA SER A 344 5.23 14.87 20.34
C SER A 344 3.91 15.54 20.61
N GLY A 345 2.83 14.78 20.46
CA GLY A 345 1.49 15.25 20.76
C GLY A 345 0.53 14.12 21.05
N ALA A 346 -0.61 14.48 21.64
CA ALA A 346 -1.65 13.53 21.99
C ALA A 346 -3.03 14.02 21.58
N ALA A 347 -3.88 13.05 21.26
CA ALA A 347 -5.29 13.24 20.99
C ALA A 347 -6.11 12.15 21.67
N LYS A 348 -7.42 12.34 21.63
CA LYS A 348 -8.42 11.41 22.13
C LYS A 348 -9.46 11.20 21.04
N GLY A 349 -9.86 9.96 20.81
CA GLY A 349 -10.96 9.61 19.92
C GLY A 349 -12.27 10.29 20.33
N ARG A 350 -13.10 10.67 19.37
CA ARG A 350 -14.43 11.23 19.62
C ARG A 350 -15.47 10.16 19.95
N ILE A 351 -15.26 8.91 19.53
CA ILE A 351 -16.28 7.85 19.53
C ILE A 351 -16.03 6.88 20.68
N HIS A 352 -14.88 6.21 20.68
CA HIS A 352 -14.45 5.23 21.68
C HIS A 352 -13.66 5.87 22.82
N GLU A 353 -13.32 7.17 22.70
CA GLU A 353 -12.56 7.91 23.71
C GLU A 353 -11.13 7.39 23.94
N ASP A 354 -10.64 6.52 23.06
CA ASP A 354 -9.30 5.94 23.13
C ASP A 354 -8.24 7.03 22.94
N LYS A 355 -7.20 6.96 23.76
CA LYS A 355 -6.11 7.93 23.69
C LYS A 355 -5.11 7.51 22.62
N LEU A 356 -4.68 8.51 21.85
CA LEU A 356 -3.66 8.41 20.82
C LEU A 356 -2.49 9.34 21.18
N ALA A 357 -1.28 8.82 21.09
CA ALA A 357 -0.06 9.56 21.33
C ALA A 357 0.90 9.34 20.15
N VAL A 358 1.41 10.43 19.58
CA VAL A 358 2.32 10.38 18.43
C VAL A 358 3.61 11.09 18.79
N THR A 359 4.75 10.48 18.48
CA THR A 359 6.06 11.11 18.57
C THR A 359 6.81 10.92 17.26
N LEU A 360 7.19 12.03 16.64
CA LEU A 360 8.01 12.05 15.45
C LEU A 360 9.41 12.55 15.82
N THR A 361 10.39 11.67 15.63
CA THR A 361 11.81 11.98 15.87
C THR A 361 12.53 12.09 14.54
N ILE A 362 13.17 13.23 14.30
CA ILE A 362 13.85 13.54 13.05
C ILE A 362 15.34 13.67 13.33
N VAL A 363 16.16 12.98 12.55
CA VAL A 363 17.62 13.04 12.63
C VAL A 363 18.21 13.16 11.23
N GLY A 364 19.11 14.11 11.03
CA GLY A 364 19.87 14.20 9.78
C GLY A 364 21.16 14.99 9.96
N ARG A 365 22.04 14.90 8.96
CA ARG A 365 23.28 15.70 8.95
C ARG A 365 22.97 17.10 8.44
N LEU A 366 23.66 18.11 8.98
CA LEU A 366 23.52 19.49 8.50
C LEU A 366 24.06 19.61 7.06
N ASN A 367 23.30 20.25 6.18
CA ASN A 367 23.57 20.37 4.74
C ASN A 367 23.60 19.03 3.97
N ASP A 368 22.86 18.02 4.45
CA ASP A 368 22.63 16.75 3.77
C ASP A 368 21.14 16.65 3.44
N ASP A 369 20.81 16.23 2.22
CA ASP A 369 19.43 16.11 1.74
C ASP A 369 18.83 14.74 2.10
N LEU A 370 19.36 14.11 3.15
CA LEU A 370 18.92 12.82 3.65
C LEU A 370 18.65 12.91 5.16
N SER A 371 17.42 12.64 5.53
CA SER A 371 16.96 12.61 6.92
C SER A 371 16.31 11.28 7.26
N LYS A 372 16.34 10.96 8.55
CA LYS A 372 15.67 9.82 9.15
C LYS A 372 14.50 10.34 9.97
N LEU A 373 13.31 9.84 9.68
CA LEU A 373 12.09 10.06 10.44
C LEU A 373 11.74 8.77 11.17
N ARG A 374 11.76 8.81 12.49
CA ARG A 374 11.17 7.76 13.32
C ARG A 374 9.77 8.19 13.73
N ILE A 375 8.80 7.35 13.42
CA ILE A 375 7.39 7.51 13.81
C ILE A 375 7.16 6.55 14.96
N ASP A 376 6.76 7.07 16.11
CA ASP A 376 6.31 6.30 17.27
C ASP A 376 4.82 6.63 17.48
N VAL A 377 3.94 5.64 17.35
CA VAL A 377 2.50 5.75 17.60
C VAL A 377 2.16 4.90 18.80
N LEU A 378 1.42 5.46 19.75
CA LEU A 378 0.89 4.77 20.91
C LEU A 378 -0.62 4.94 20.96
N SER A 379 -1.33 3.85 21.22
CA SER A 379 -2.77 3.85 21.30
C SER A 379 -3.26 2.85 22.35
N GLU A 380 -4.40 3.14 22.96
CA GLU A 380 -5.15 2.16 23.77
C GLU A 380 -5.75 1.06 22.89
N ASP A 381 -6.09 1.39 21.64
CA ASP A 381 -6.52 0.44 20.62
C ASP A 381 -5.32 -0.01 19.75
N PRO A 382 -4.93 -1.30 19.79
CA PRO A 382 -3.85 -1.82 18.94
C PRO A 382 -4.19 -1.89 17.46
N GLU A 383 -5.46 -1.99 17.08
CA GLU A 383 -5.88 -2.24 15.68
C GLU A 383 -5.60 -1.01 14.81
N VAL A 384 -5.73 0.19 15.38
CA VAL A 384 -5.50 1.46 14.68
C VAL A 384 -4.03 1.85 14.49
N LEU A 385 -3.09 1.22 15.21
CA LEU A 385 -1.68 1.65 15.26
C LEU A 385 -1.03 1.73 13.87
N HIS A 386 -1.25 0.70 13.05
CA HIS A 386 -0.68 0.62 11.70
C HIS A 386 -1.31 1.64 10.75
N THR A 387 -2.64 1.78 10.79
CA THR A 387 -3.34 2.75 9.94
C THR A 387 -2.95 4.17 10.31
N VAL A 388 -2.91 4.52 11.60
CA VAL A 388 -2.48 5.85 12.06
C VAL A 388 -1.05 6.14 11.58
N ALA A 389 -0.13 5.20 11.76
CA ALA A 389 1.25 5.36 11.29
C ALA A 389 1.33 5.57 9.77
N SER A 390 0.55 4.81 9.00
CA SER A 390 0.47 4.93 7.54
C SER A 390 -0.06 6.30 7.12
N VAL A 391 -1.17 6.74 7.70
CA VAL A 391 -1.79 8.06 7.45
C VAL A 391 -0.82 9.19 7.76
N LEU A 392 -0.11 9.13 8.89
CA LEU A 392 0.90 10.12 9.27
C LEU A 392 2.02 10.19 8.24
N PHE A 393 2.60 9.05 7.86
CA PHE A 393 3.73 9.00 6.93
C PHE A 393 3.33 9.48 5.53
N GLU A 394 2.19 9.02 5.02
CA GLU A 394 1.67 9.44 3.72
C GLU A 394 1.39 10.95 3.70
N THR A 395 0.74 11.50 4.73
CA THR A 395 0.46 12.94 4.82
C THR A 395 1.75 13.76 4.81
N ILE A 396 2.79 13.31 5.51
CA ILE A 396 4.12 13.94 5.48
C ILE A 396 4.71 13.89 4.07
N GLN A 397 4.65 12.75 3.40
CA GLN A 397 5.18 12.62 2.03
C GLN A 397 4.44 13.49 1.03
N ARG A 398 3.11 13.62 1.15
CA ARG A 398 2.28 14.49 0.32
C ARG A 398 2.65 15.97 0.52
N GLU A 399 2.78 16.42 1.77
CA GLU A 399 3.15 17.81 2.08
C GLU A 399 4.56 18.15 1.59
N LEU A 400 5.46 17.16 1.58
CA LEU A 400 6.82 17.29 1.02
C LEU A 400 6.87 17.16 -0.51
N GLY A 401 5.74 16.92 -1.18
CA GLY A 401 5.66 16.75 -2.63
C GLY A 401 6.36 15.49 -3.16
N VAL A 402 6.55 14.48 -2.30
CA VAL A 402 7.17 13.19 -2.67
C VAL A 402 6.18 12.27 -3.37
N ILE A 403 4.88 12.42 -3.08
CA ILE A 403 3.76 11.73 -3.72
C ILE A 403 2.88 12.79 -4.37
N GLU A 404 2.44 12.58 -5.61
CA GLU A 404 1.54 13.52 -6.32
C GLU A 404 0.17 13.60 -5.63
N MET A 405 -0.46 14.78 -5.70
CA MET A 405 -1.84 14.97 -5.24
C MET A 405 -2.78 14.21 -6.18
N GLU A 406 -3.39 13.12 -5.72
CA GLU A 406 -4.61 12.62 -6.36
C GLU A 406 -5.71 13.66 -6.12
N VAL A 407 -6.15 14.30 -7.21
CA VAL A 407 -7.28 15.24 -7.24
C VAL A 407 -8.56 14.46 -7.49
#